data_AF-A0A0C7Q4Z0-F1
#
_entry.id   AF-A0A0C7Q4Z0-F1
#
_cell.length_a   1.000
_cell.length_b   1.000
_cell.length_c   1.000
_cell.angle_alpha   90.00
_cell.angle_beta   90.00
_cell.angle_gamma   90.00
#
_symmetry.space_group_name_H-M   'P 1'
#
loop_
_entity.id
_entity.type
_entity.pdbx_description
1 polymer ?
#
loop_
_entity_poly.entity_id
_entity_poly.type
_entity_poly.pdbx_seq_one_letter_code
_entity_poly.pdbx_strand_id
1 'polypeptide(L)'
;MDLRNNSEFMKNLDNDVEALSKSLYLENPDLWLDFLEKSSDKDFDEMALFFAAKHDFISIIRYSVEVNKFNLDSISKNKSFSSIRNHLIDVANTEGSSHVLRYLAGKEDLNDLKETSKDSDIEFEIKEILSENYVGPIYNCPHCNLNIFESGYNILISSKCTYSVSHRKLIRSSPNQLDIVVCSNCKNEISDITPSKLEDIINIENCKNCNIHLPTSGILKEVNVKFNKDNDTFEDDKSTYCCKSCRKPLEDIQLQHFNLI
;
A
#
# COMPACT_ATOMS: atom_id res chain seq x y z
N MET A 1 -24.78 -6.79 18.22
CA MET A 1 -24.73 -8.26 18.38
C MET A 1 -23.72 -8.54 19.48
N ASP A 2 -24.04 -9.35 20.48
CA ASP A 2 -23.10 -9.63 21.58
C ASP A 2 -22.08 -10.69 21.13
N LEU A 3 -20.92 -10.22 20.66
CA LEU A 3 -19.86 -11.08 20.11
C LEU A 3 -19.35 -12.12 21.13
N ARG A 4 -19.48 -11.87 22.44
CA ARG A 4 -19.08 -12.84 23.48
C ARG A 4 -19.86 -14.14 23.42
N ASN A 5 -21.11 -14.07 22.97
CA ASN A 5 -22.01 -15.22 22.90
C ASN A 5 -22.04 -15.85 21.50
N ASN A 6 -21.30 -15.29 20.54
CA ASN A 6 -21.16 -15.87 19.21
C ASN A 6 -20.02 -16.91 19.22
N SER A 7 -20.38 -18.18 19.32
CA SER A 7 -19.42 -19.30 19.40
C SER A 7 -18.51 -19.41 18.17
N GLU A 8 -19.01 -19.05 16.99
CA GLU A 8 -18.25 -19.06 15.75
C GLU A 8 -17.20 -17.94 15.73
N PHE A 9 -17.61 -16.72 16.12
CA PHE A 9 -16.69 -15.60 16.27
C PHE A 9 -15.60 -15.89 17.30
N MET A 10 -15.96 -16.45 18.47
CA MET A 10 -14.99 -16.77 19.51
C MET A 10 -13.99 -17.85 19.08
N LYS A 11 -14.43 -18.82 18.27
CA LYS A 11 -13.54 -19.82 17.68
C LYS A 11 -12.57 -19.20 16.66
N ASN A 12 -13.05 -18.28 15.82
CA ASN A 12 -12.21 -17.56 14.87
C ASN A 12 -11.20 -16.67 15.59
N LEU A 13 -11.62 -15.99 16.66
CA LEU A 13 -10.73 -15.23 17.54
C LEU A 13 -9.62 -16.11 18.12
N ASP A 14 -9.95 -17.29 18.66
CA ASP A 14 -8.95 -18.18 19.24
C ASP A 14 -7.95 -18.70 18.17
N ASN A 15 -8.43 -18.97 16.94
CA ASN A 15 -7.57 -19.35 15.81
C ASN A 15 -6.63 -18.21 15.40
N ASP A 16 -7.15 -16.99 15.28
CA ASP A 16 -6.38 -15.80 14.92
C ASP A 16 -5.31 -15.49 15.98
N VAL A 17 -5.67 -15.66 17.27
CA VAL A 17 -4.73 -15.50 18.38
C VAL A 17 -3.60 -16.53 18.32
N GLU A 18 -3.91 -17.80 18.03
CA GLU A 18 -2.89 -18.84 17.87
C GLU A 18 -1.99 -18.56 16.66
N ALA A 19 -2.57 -18.14 15.54
CA ALA A 19 -1.82 -17.77 14.34
C ALA A 19 -0.89 -16.58 14.59
N LEU A 20 -1.41 -15.52 15.22
CA LEU A 20 -0.62 -14.34 15.60
C LEU A 20 0.51 -14.68 16.57
N SER A 21 0.25 -15.55 17.55
CA SER A 21 1.26 -16.05 18.49
C SER A 21 2.43 -16.73 17.76
N LYS A 22 2.13 -17.58 16.75
CA LYS A 22 3.15 -18.23 15.91
C LYS A 22 3.95 -17.22 15.09
N SER A 23 3.28 -16.23 14.49
CA SER A 23 3.96 -15.17 13.73
C SER A 23 4.89 -14.35 14.63
N LEU A 24 4.41 -13.95 15.82
CA LEU A 24 5.20 -13.19 16.80
C LEU A 24 6.41 -13.97 17.32
N TYR A 25 6.26 -15.27 17.58
CA TYR A 25 7.38 -16.11 17.99
C TYR A 25 8.52 -16.12 16.97
N LEU A 26 8.20 -16.05 15.67
CA LEU A 26 9.19 -16.05 14.60
C LEU A 26 9.79 -14.66 14.34
N GLU A 27 8.98 -13.61 14.45
CA GLU A 27 9.40 -12.23 14.14
C GLU A 27 10.06 -11.53 15.32
N ASN A 28 9.46 -11.61 16.51
CA ASN A 28 9.85 -10.87 17.70
C ASN A 28 9.63 -11.71 18.98
N PRO A 29 10.52 -12.67 19.28
CA PRO A 29 10.38 -13.56 20.45
C PRO A 29 10.23 -12.84 21.79
N ASP A 30 10.82 -11.65 21.92
CA ASP A 30 10.72 -10.85 23.15
C ASP A 30 9.30 -10.30 23.39
N LEU A 31 8.60 -9.95 22.31
CA LEU A 31 7.21 -9.46 22.35
C LEU A 31 6.20 -10.61 22.44
N TRP A 32 6.61 -11.83 22.06
CA TRP A 32 5.75 -13.00 22.09
C TRP A 32 5.30 -13.37 23.52
N LEU A 33 6.20 -13.28 24.51
CA LEU A 33 5.85 -13.58 25.91
C LEU A 33 4.80 -12.61 26.46
N ASP A 34 4.95 -11.31 26.19
CA ASP A 34 3.98 -10.28 26.58
C ASP A 34 2.64 -10.46 25.84
N PHE A 35 2.67 -10.86 24.57
CA PHE A 35 1.46 -11.19 23.82
C PHE A 35 0.73 -12.43 24.39
N LEU A 36 1.46 -13.46 24.82
CA LEU A 36 0.85 -14.67 25.39
C LEU A 36 0.02 -14.35 26.65
N GLU A 37 0.54 -13.53 27.56
CA GLU A 37 -0.17 -13.10 28.77
C GLU A 37 -1.45 -12.33 28.42
N LYS A 38 -1.36 -11.37 27.49
CA LYS A 38 -2.52 -10.61 27.00
C LYS A 38 -3.55 -11.49 26.29
N SER A 39 -3.08 -12.53 25.59
CA SER A 39 -3.94 -13.43 24.82
C SER A 39 -4.77 -14.36 25.69
N SER A 40 -4.26 -14.79 26.87
CA SER A 40 -5.04 -15.62 27.79
C SER A 40 -6.23 -14.87 28.38
N ASP A 41 -6.04 -13.58 28.68
CA ASP A 41 -7.09 -12.72 29.22
C ASP A 41 -7.89 -12.00 28.12
N LYS A 42 -7.47 -12.17 26.86
CA LYS A 42 -8.00 -11.47 25.68
C LYS A 42 -8.01 -9.95 25.86
N ASP A 43 -7.02 -9.40 26.57
CA ASP A 43 -6.83 -7.98 26.81
C ASP A 43 -5.72 -7.43 25.90
N PHE A 44 -6.07 -7.21 24.63
CA PHE A 44 -5.12 -6.79 23.61
C PHE A 44 -4.88 -5.28 23.66
N ASP A 45 -3.64 -4.88 23.88
CA ASP A 45 -3.22 -3.48 23.84
C ASP A 45 -2.84 -3.03 22.41
N GLU A 46 -2.46 -1.76 22.26
CA GLU A 46 -2.08 -1.19 20.95
C GLU A 46 -1.00 -2.03 20.22
N MET A 47 -0.04 -2.61 20.95
CA MET A 47 1.00 -3.42 20.33
C MET A 47 0.43 -4.72 19.77
N ALA A 48 -0.44 -5.41 20.51
CA ALA A 48 -1.13 -6.58 20.01
C ALA A 48 -2.01 -6.25 18.78
N LEU A 49 -2.69 -5.10 18.81
CA LEU A 49 -3.50 -4.61 17.69
C LEU A 49 -2.65 -4.24 16.47
N PHE A 50 -1.44 -3.70 16.66
CA PHE A 50 -0.49 -3.43 15.58
C PHE A 50 -0.15 -4.70 14.82
N PHE A 51 0.21 -5.78 15.53
CA PHE A 51 0.54 -7.04 14.86
C PHE A 51 -0.70 -7.74 14.28
N ALA A 52 -1.86 -7.61 14.91
CA ALA A 52 -3.12 -8.07 14.32
C ALA A 52 -3.42 -7.32 13.00
N ALA A 53 -3.16 -6.01 12.96
CA ALA A 53 -3.34 -5.20 11.76
C ALA A 53 -2.30 -5.48 10.66
N LYS A 54 -1.08 -5.85 11.05
CA LYS A 54 -0.01 -6.27 10.13
C LYS A 54 -0.32 -7.61 9.44
N HIS A 55 -0.95 -8.54 10.15
CA HIS A 55 -1.19 -9.91 9.69
C HIS A 55 -2.67 -10.18 9.31
N ASP A 56 -3.46 -9.13 9.11
CA ASP A 56 -4.88 -9.17 8.73
C ASP A 56 -5.83 -9.95 9.67
N PHE A 57 -5.54 -9.99 10.97
CA PHE A 57 -6.35 -10.67 11.98
C PHE A 57 -7.48 -9.77 12.53
N ILE A 58 -8.52 -9.59 11.71
CA ILE A 58 -9.69 -8.74 12.03
C ILE A 58 -10.40 -9.16 13.33
N SER A 59 -10.50 -10.44 13.66
CA SER A 59 -11.26 -10.91 14.83
C SER A 59 -10.68 -10.36 16.14
N ILE A 60 -9.35 -10.23 16.22
CA ILE A 60 -8.65 -9.67 17.39
C ILE A 60 -9.00 -8.18 17.54
N ILE A 61 -8.95 -7.42 16.43
CA ILE A 61 -9.28 -5.99 16.44
C ILE A 61 -10.74 -5.77 16.82
N ARG A 62 -11.66 -6.54 16.21
CA ARG A 62 -13.09 -6.48 16.51
C ARG A 62 -13.39 -6.81 17.96
N TYR A 63 -12.79 -7.85 18.51
CA TYR A 63 -12.96 -8.19 19.92
C TYR A 63 -12.51 -7.02 20.82
N SER A 64 -11.34 -6.45 20.57
CA SER A 64 -10.86 -5.31 21.36
C SER A 64 -11.79 -4.10 21.29
N VAL A 65 -12.24 -3.71 20.10
CA VAL A 65 -13.08 -2.52 19.91
C VAL A 65 -14.51 -2.73 20.39
N GLU A 66 -15.14 -3.82 19.96
CA GLU A 66 -16.57 -4.04 20.17
C GLU A 66 -16.86 -4.66 21.54
N VAL A 67 -15.97 -5.52 22.05
CA VAL A 67 -16.15 -6.22 23.33
C VAL A 67 -15.40 -5.51 24.45
N ASN A 68 -14.09 -5.27 24.29
CA ASN A 68 -13.28 -4.63 25.34
C ASN A 68 -13.43 -3.11 25.37
N LYS A 69 -14.17 -2.53 24.42
CA LYS A 69 -14.39 -1.07 24.29
C LYS A 69 -13.08 -0.29 24.16
N PHE A 70 -12.08 -0.90 23.51
CA PHE A 70 -10.80 -0.26 23.22
C PHE A 70 -11.01 0.97 22.33
N ASN A 71 -10.52 2.13 22.76
CA ASN A 71 -10.68 3.39 22.05
C ASN A 71 -9.58 3.60 21.00
N LEU A 72 -9.87 3.28 19.74
CA LEU A 72 -8.94 3.49 18.62
C LEU A 72 -8.61 4.96 18.35
N ASP A 73 -9.44 5.89 18.80
CA ASP A 73 -9.23 7.33 18.57
C ASP A 73 -8.39 7.98 19.69
N SER A 74 -7.91 7.19 20.64
CA SER A 74 -6.92 7.62 21.62
C SER A 74 -5.53 7.83 21.00
N ILE A 75 -4.67 8.58 21.70
CA ILE A 75 -3.32 8.90 21.26
C ILE A 75 -2.50 7.61 21.13
N SER A 76 -1.82 7.45 19.99
CA SER A 76 -0.93 6.31 19.75
C SER A 76 0.33 6.39 20.61
N LYS A 77 0.81 5.25 21.09
CA LYS A 77 2.16 5.11 21.67
C LYS A 77 3.24 5.45 20.64
N ASN A 78 2.97 5.28 19.34
CA ASN A 78 3.82 5.74 18.26
C ASN A 78 3.55 7.23 17.98
N LYS A 79 4.49 8.09 18.41
CA LYS A 79 4.36 9.56 18.35
C LYS A 79 4.26 10.13 16.93
N SER A 80 4.54 9.33 15.90
CA SER A 80 4.36 9.72 14.50
C SER A 80 2.90 9.78 14.08
N PHE A 81 1.99 9.16 14.86
CA PHE A 81 0.56 9.08 14.55
C PHE A 81 -0.28 9.80 15.61
N SER A 82 -1.29 10.53 15.14
CA SER A 82 -2.21 11.28 16.01
C SER A 82 -3.19 10.40 16.78
N SER A 83 -3.47 9.18 16.29
CA SER A 83 -4.36 8.21 16.93
C SER A 83 -3.93 6.77 16.63
N ILE A 84 -4.35 5.83 17.48
CA ILE A 84 -4.14 4.40 17.27
C ILE A 84 -4.76 3.96 15.94
N ARG A 85 -5.96 4.45 15.61
CA ARG A 85 -6.63 4.16 14.34
C ARG A 85 -5.75 4.47 13.13
N ASN A 86 -5.15 5.66 13.10
CA ASN A 86 -4.29 6.08 11.98
C ASN A 86 -3.03 5.20 11.89
N HIS A 87 -2.46 4.82 13.03
CA HIS A 87 -1.32 3.90 13.09
C HIS A 87 -1.69 2.52 12.53
N LEU A 88 -2.83 1.95 12.92
CA LEU A 88 -3.26 0.64 12.43
C LEU A 88 -3.63 0.66 10.94
N ILE A 89 -4.25 1.76 10.45
CA ILE A 89 -4.56 1.93 9.01
C ILE A 89 -3.28 2.00 8.18
N ASP A 90 -2.26 2.75 8.62
CA ASP A 90 -0.98 2.86 7.94
C ASP A 90 -0.27 1.50 7.80
N VAL A 91 -0.26 0.73 8.87
CA VAL A 91 0.32 -0.62 8.91
C VAL A 91 -0.47 -1.58 8.02
N ALA A 92 -1.81 -1.59 8.13
CA ALA A 92 -2.65 -2.45 7.31
C ALA A 92 -2.52 -2.13 5.81
N ASN A 93 -2.39 -0.85 5.45
CA ASN A 93 -2.11 -0.44 4.07
C ASN A 93 -0.74 -0.94 3.60
N THR A 94 0.29 -0.76 4.42
CA THR A 94 1.67 -1.16 4.09
C THR A 94 1.78 -2.67 3.87
N GLU A 95 1.04 -3.45 4.66
CA GLU A 95 1.13 -4.91 4.68
C GLU A 95 0.04 -5.59 3.84
N GLY A 96 -0.84 -4.81 3.20
CA GLY A 96 -1.92 -5.34 2.36
C GLY A 96 -3.03 -6.07 3.14
N SER A 97 -3.24 -5.73 4.42
CA SER A 97 -4.24 -6.35 5.30
C SER A 97 -5.65 -5.81 5.02
N SER A 98 -6.29 -6.37 4.00
CA SER A 98 -7.54 -5.85 3.44
C SER A 98 -8.75 -5.91 4.39
N HIS A 99 -8.88 -6.97 5.20
CA HIS A 99 -10.03 -7.14 6.10
C HIS A 99 -9.96 -6.10 7.21
N VAL A 100 -8.78 -5.96 7.82
CA VAL A 100 -8.52 -4.95 8.84
C VAL A 100 -8.71 -3.54 8.28
N LEU A 101 -8.19 -3.25 7.08
CA LEU A 101 -8.32 -1.93 6.48
C LEU A 101 -9.79 -1.55 6.27
N ARG A 102 -10.60 -2.47 5.73
CA ARG A 102 -12.03 -2.26 5.50
C ARG A 102 -12.77 -1.98 6.81
N TYR A 103 -12.45 -2.72 7.86
CA TYR A 103 -13.01 -2.52 9.19
C TYR A 103 -12.64 -1.15 9.77
N LEU A 104 -11.35 -0.81 9.77
CA LEU A 104 -10.85 0.44 10.37
C LEU A 104 -11.33 1.70 9.63
N ALA A 105 -11.52 1.61 8.32
CA ALA A 105 -12.07 2.66 7.47
C ALA A 105 -13.59 2.82 7.59
N GLY A 106 -14.27 1.95 8.36
CA GLY A 106 -15.72 2.02 8.61
C GLY A 106 -16.56 1.49 7.45
N LYS A 107 -16.04 0.57 6.65
CA LYS A 107 -16.69 0.02 5.44
C LYS A 107 -17.25 -1.41 5.61
N GLU A 108 -17.59 -1.86 6.81
CA GLU A 108 -18.24 -3.18 6.99
C GLU A 108 -19.71 -3.10 7.40
N ASP A 109 -20.56 -3.64 6.53
CA ASP A 109 -21.87 -4.22 6.85
C ASP A 109 -21.69 -5.66 7.38
N LEU A 110 -22.48 -6.01 8.40
CA LEU A 110 -22.28 -7.12 9.34
C LEU A 110 -22.47 -8.57 8.80
N ASN A 111 -22.47 -8.83 7.48
CA ASN A 111 -23.01 -10.10 6.96
C ASN A 111 -22.07 -11.04 6.15
N ASP A 112 -20.83 -10.69 5.83
CA ASP A 112 -20.01 -11.50 4.91
C ASP A 112 -18.98 -12.45 5.57
N LEU A 113 -19.19 -12.85 6.82
CA LEU A 113 -18.41 -13.94 7.43
C LEU A 113 -19.00 -15.33 7.12
N LYS A 114 -19.30 -15.61 5.85
CA LYS A 114 -19.53 -17.01 5.42
C LYS A 114 -18.27 -17.55 4.77
N GLU A 115 -17.75 -18.61 5.40
CA GLU A 115 -16.72 -19.51 4.91
C GLU A 115 -16.70 -19.64 3.38
N THR A 116 -15.53 -19.46 2.78
CA THR A 116 -15.14 -20.31 1.64
C THR A 116 -13.68 -20.71 1.78
N SER A 117 -13.46 -21.81 2.51
CA SER A 117 -12.42 -22.75 2.10
C SER A 117 -12.96 -23.48 0.87
N LYS A 118 -12.45 -23.11 -0.30
CA LYS A 118 -12.37 -23.95 -1.50
C LYS A 118 -11.38 -23.28 -2.46
N ASP A 119 -10.34 -24.03 -2.81
CA ASP A 119 -9.59 -23.82 -4.04
C ASP A 119 -10.60 -23.71 -5.20
N SER A 120 -10.86 -22.49 -5.62
CA SER A 120 -11.42 -22.18 -6.92
C SER A 120 -11.04 -20.75 -7.21
N ASP A 121 -10.14 -20.61 -8.17
CA ASP A 121 -9.90 -19.45 -9.02
C ASP A 121 -10.14 -18.09 -8.37
N ILE A 122 -9.03 -17.43 -8.04
CA ILE A 122 -8.94 -16.02 -7.67
C ILE A 122 -9.39 -15.17 -8.88
N GLU A 123 -10.69 -15.21 -9.19
CA GLU A 123 -11.45 -14.10 -9.77
C GLU A 123 -11.79 -13.15 -8.62
N PHE A 124 -10.75 -12.64 -7.94
CA PHE A 124 -10.93 -11.64 -6.90
C PHE A 124 -11.35 -10.35 -7.58
N GLU A 125 -12.66 -10.11 -7.64
CA GLU A 125 -13.37 -8.86 -7.86
C GLU A 125 -12.49 -7.65 -8.26
N ILE A 126 -11.92 -7.69 -9.48
CA ILE A 126 -11.17 -6.56 -10.06
C ILE A 126 -12.11 -5.40 -10.41
N LYS A 127 -13.43 -5.66 -10.45
CA LYS A 127 -14.43 -4.64 -10.74
C LYS A 127 -14.51 -3.54 -9.69
N GLU A 128 -14.07 -3.74 -8.45
CA GLU A 128 -14.14 -2.71 -7.40
C GLU A 128 -12.89 -1.83 -7.28
N ILE A 129 -11.78 -2.14 -7.97
CA ILE A 129 -10.53 -1.34 -7.92
C ILE A 129 -10.46 -0.30 -9.05
N LEU A 130 -11.21 -0.49 -10.14
CA LEU A 130 -11.28 0.51 -11.20
C LEU A 130 -12.07 1.72 -10.71
N SER A 131 -11.37 2.76 -10.30
CA SER A 131 -12.03 4.03 -10.01
C SER A 131 -12.42 4.62 -11.36
N GLU A 132 -13.71 4.91 -11.57
CA GLU A 132 -14.17 5.56 -12.81
C GLU A 132 -13.49 6.92 -13.08
N ASN A 133 -12.67 7.42 -12.13
CA ASN A 133 -11.95 8.67 -12.17
C ASN A 133 -10.46 8.52 -11.81
N TYR A 134 -9.78 7.43 -12.19
CA TYR A 134 -8.33 7.31 -11.95
C TYR A 134 -7.59 8.43 -12.68
N VAL A 135 -6.85 9.24 -11.92
CA VAL A 135 -6.03 10.34 -12.42
C VAL A 135 -4.59 10.09 -12.00
N GLY A 136 -3.84 9.41 -12.85
CA GLY A 136 -2.44 9.07 -12.61
C GLY A 136 -1.79 8.45 -13.84
N PRO A 137 -0.55 7.93 -13.68
CA PRO A 137 0.20 7.29 -14.75
C PRO A 137 -0.54 6.12 -15.39
N ILE A 138 -0.34 5.94 -16.69
CA ILE A 138 -0.99 4.87 -17.45
C ILE A 138 0.06 3.95 -18.05
N TYR A 139 -0.02 2.68 -17.69
CA TYR A 139 0.71 1.61 -18.37
C TYR A 139 -0.22 0.42 -18.60
N ASN A 140 -0.64 0.20 -19.84
CA ASN A 140 -1.56 -0.89 -20.16
C ASN A 140 -0.80 -2.21 -20.29
N CYS A 141 -1.27 -3.23 -19.59
CA CYS A 141 -0.74 -4.59 -19.75
C CYS A 141 -0.93 -5.04 -21.21
N PRO A 142 0.11 -5.55 -21.89
CA PRO A 142 0.00 -5.99 -23.28
C PRO A 142 -0.93 -7.20 -23.46
N HIS A 143 -1.23 -7.93 -22.38
CA HIS A 143 -2.05 -9.15 -22.44
C HIS A 143 -3.53 -8.90 -22.21
N CYS A 144 -3.89 -8.02 -21.25
CA CYS A 144 -5.28 -7.75 -20.91
C CYS A 144 -5.72 -6.30 -21.11
N ASN A 145 -4.80 -5.43 -21.56
CA ASN A 145 -5.03 -4.02 -21.86
C ASN A 145 -5.59 -3.19 -20.69
N LEU A 146 -5.46 -3.66 -19.45
CA LEU A 146 -5.80 -2.88 -18.26
C LEU A 146 -4.58 -2.10 -17.78
N ASN A 147 -4.81 -0.90 -17.26
CA ASN A 147 -3.77 -0.07 -16.65
C ASN A 147 -3.25 -0.73 -15.38
N ILE A 148 -1.97 -1.15 -15.36
CA ILE A 148 -1.38 -1.85 -14.23
C ILE A 148 -1.09 -0.94 -13.03
N PHE A 149 -1.01 0.38 -13.22
CA PHE A 149 -0.91 1.32 -12.09
C PHE A 149 -2.24 1.44 -11.33
N GLU A 150 -3.35 1.13 -11.99
CA GLU A 150 -4.68 1.11 -11.37
C GLU A 150 -5.04 -0.31 -10.91
N SER A 151 -4.88 -1.32 -11.77
CA SER A 151 -5.22 -2.72 -11.47
C SER A 151 -4.17 -3.46 -10.63
N GLY A 152 -3.00 -2.86 -10.43
CA GLY A 152 -1.85 -3.44 -9.74
C GLY A 152 -0.96 -4.33 -10.62
N TYR A 153 0.27 -4.53 -10.14
CA TYR A 153 1.26 -5.47 -10.66
C TYR A 153 2.09 -6.06 -9.51
N ASN A 154 2.70 -7.22 -9.74
CA ASN A 154 3.58 -7.90 -8.81
C ASN A 154 5.03 -7.86 -9.32
N ILE A 155 5.98 -7.76 -8.40
CA ILE A 155 7.41 -7.87 -8.69
C ILE A 155 7.92 -9.18 -8.08
N LEU A 156 8.71 -9.94 -8.83
CA LEU A 156 9.27 -11.18 -8.30
C LEU A 156 10.55 -10.91 -7.51
N ILE A 157 10.71 -11.65 -6.41
CA ILE A 157 11.91 -11.64 -5.60
C ILE A 157 12.45 -13.07 -5.57
N SER A 158 13.75 -13.21 -5.80
CA SER A 158 14.47 -14.49 -5.71
C SER A 158 15.22 -14.60 -4.39
N SER A 159 15.17 -15.78 -3.75
CA SER A 159 16.02 -16.11 -2.60
C SER A 159 16.45 -17.56 -2.69
N LYS A 160 17.74 -17.82 -2.45
CA LYS A 160 18.28 -19.18 -2.42
C LYS A 160 18.12 -19.75 -1.01
N CYS A 161 17.41 -20.86 -0.90
CA CYS A 161 17.27 -21.60 0.35
C CYS A 161 18.23 -22.79 0.37
N THR A 162 19.05 -22.92 1.42
CA THR A 162 19.94 -24.07 1.64
C THR A 162 19.82 -24.56 3.07
N TYR A 163 19.79 -25.88 3.27
CA TYR A 163 19.79 -26.45 4.61
C TYR A 163 21.21 -26.49 5.19
N SER A 164 21.40 -25.93 6.38
CA SER A 164 22.67 -25.97 7.10
C SER A 164 22.66 -27.10 8.11
N VAL A 165 23.45 -28.14 7.86
CA VAL A 165 23.59 -29.29 8.77
C VAL A 165 24.18 -28.86 10.12
N SER A 166 25.16 -27.94 10.11
CA SER A 166 25.81 -27.45 11.33
C SER A 166 24.88 -26.63 12.21
N HIS A 167 23.97 -25.85 11.62
CA HIS A 167 23.01 -25.03 12.35
C HIS A 167 21.63 -25.68 12.48
N ARG A 168 21.45 -26.88 11.92
CA ARG A 168 20.19 -27.65 11.83
C ARG A 168 18.98 -26.80 11.44
N LYS A 169 19.18 -25.87 10.51
CA LYS A 169 18.14 -24.94 10.05
C LYS A 169 18.28 -24.59 8.58
N LEU A 170 17.18 -24.14 7.98
CA LEU A 170 17.19 -23.51 6.67
C LEU A 170 17.87 -22.15 6.76
N ILE A 171 18.86 -21.94 5.90
CA ILE A 171 19.50 -20.64 5.66
C ILE A 171 18.95 -20.12 4.34
N ARG A 172 18.36 -18.94 4.38
CA ARG A 172 17.91 -18.20 3.21
C ARG A 172 18.97 -17.14 2.88
N SER A 173 19.32 -17.01 1.61
CA SER A 173 20.10 -15.86 1.16
C SER A 173 19.24 -14.61 1.27
N SER A 174 19.89 -13.45 1.35
CA SER A 174 19.20 -12.18 1.20
C SER A 174 18.33 -12.20 -0.06
N PRO A 175 17.07 -11.77 0.03
CA PRO A 175 16.20 -11.65 -1.13
C PRO A 175 16.82 -10.69 -2.15
N ASN A 176 16.71 -11.04 -3.44
CA ASN A 176 17.10 -10.18 -4.55
C ASN A 176 15.92 -9.98 -5.49
N GLN A 177 15.53 -8.72 -5.71
CA GLN A 177 14.48 -8.37 -6.65
C GLN A 177 14.89 -8.79 -8.07
N LEU A 178 13.95 -9.38 -8.80
CA LEU A 178 14.12 -9.71 -10.21
C LEU A 178 13.51 -8.59 -11.07
N ASP A 179 14.05 -8.40 -12.27
CA ASP A 179 13.51 -7.49 -13.28
C ASP A 179 12.27 -8.08 -13.98
N ILE A 180 11.36 -8.67 -13.20
CA ILE A 180 10.16 -9.33 -13.69
C ILE A 180 8.94 -8.66 -13.09
N VAL A 181 8.07 -8.17 -13.96
CA VAL A 181 6.77 -7.58 -13.60
C VAL A 181 5.67 -8.53 -14.07
N VAL A 182 4.74 -8.86 -13.18
CA VAL A 182 3.58 -9.70 -13.50
C VAL A 182 2.31 -8.90 -13.29
N CYS A 183 1.43 -8.88 -14.29
CA CYS A 183 0.15 -8.18 -14.18
C CYS A 183 -0.72 -8.81 -13.08
N SER A 184 -1.24 -8.01 -12.15
CA SER A 184 -2.13 -8.53 -11.09
C SER A 184 -3.47 -9.00 -11.63
N ASN A 185 -3.91 -8.49 -12.78
CA ASN A 185 -5.16 -8.91 -13.42
C ASN A 185 -5.03 -10.24 -14.16
N CYS A 186 -4.20 -10.31 -15.20
CA CYS A 186 -4.13 -11.50 -16.06
C CYS A 186 -3.06 -12.52 -15.65
N LYS A 187 -2.28 -12.21 -14.60
CA LYS A 187 -1.20 -13.07 -14.07
C LYS A 187 -0.07 -13.39 -15.07
N ASN A 188 -0.04 -12.72 -16.22
CA ASN A 188 1.04 -12.87 -17.20
C ASN A 188 2.19 -11.92 -16.89
N GLU A 189 3.40 -12.38 -17.19
CA GLU A 189 4.61 -11.56 -17.19
C GLU A 189 4.55 -10.49 -18.29
N ILE A 190 4.98 -9.29 -17.95
CA ILE A 190 5.05 -8.13 -18.83
C ILE A 190 6.52 -7.95 -19.24
N SER A 191 6.87 -8.47 -20.41
CA SER A 191 8.27 -8.61 -20.84
C SER A 191 8.95 -7.31 -21.29
N ASP A 192 8.19 -6.26 -21.60
CA ASP A 192 8.69 -5.00 -22.13
C ASP A 192 9.01 -3.94 -21.05
N ILE A 193 8.72 -4.27 -19.77
CA ILE A 193 8.91 -3.37 -18.64
C ILE A 193 9.70 -4.02 -17.51
N THR A 194 10.32 -3.19 -16.69
CA THR A 194 11.01 -3.59 -15.45
C THR A 194 10.49 -2.74 -14.29
N PRO A 195 10.68 -3.18 -13.03
CA PRO A 195 10.28 -2.38 -11.87
C PRO A 195 10.87 -0.96 -11.88
N SER A 196 12.17 -0.84 -12.21
CA SER A 196 12.84 0.46 -12.31
C SER A 196 12.19 1.38 -13.36
N LYS A 197 11.78 0.84 -14.51
CA LYS A 197 11.12 1.65 -15.54
C LYS A 197 9.72 2.10 -15.11
N LEU A 198 9.01 1.30 -14.32
CA LEU A 198 7.71 1.71 -13.76
C LEU A 198 7.88 2.84 -12.74
N GLU A 199 8.91 2.78 -11.91
CA GLU A 199 9.29 3.89 -11.02
C GLU A 199 9.65 5.14 -11.81
N ASP A 200 10.43 5.01 -12.89
CA ASP A 200 10.78 6.14 -13.76
C ASP A 200 9.54 6.81 -14.35
N ILE A 201 8.55 6.04 -14.81
CA ILE A 201 7.28 6.60 -15.32
C ILE A 201 6.59 7.44 -14.24
N ILE A 202 6.48 6.91 -13.02
CA ILE A 202 5.87 7.64 -11.89
C ILE A 202 6.63 8.93 -11.59
N ASN A 203 7.97 8.85 -11.55
CA ASN A 203 8.82 9.98 -11.21
C ASN A 203 8.81 11.08 -12.30
N ILE A 204 8.67 10.69 -13.56
CA ILE A 204 8.64 11.60 -14.70
C ILE A 204 7.26 12.24 -14.85
N GLU A 205 6.19 11.45 -14.78
CA GLU A 205 4.83 11.91 -15.02
C GLU A 205 4.24 12.69 -13.84
N ASN A 206 4.79 12.56 -12.64
CA ASN A 206 4.37 13.34 -11.47
C ASN A 206 5.31 14.52 -11.21
N CYS A 207 4.74 15.62 -10.73
CA CYS A 207 5.54 16.75 -10.31
C CYS A 207 6.36 16.37 -9.07
N LYS A 208 7.70 16.42 -9.15
CA LYS A 208 8.60 16.16 -8.01
C LYS A 208 8.30 16.98 -6.75
N ASN A 209 7.68 18.15 -6.91
CA ASN A 209 7.44 19.06 -5.81
C ASN A 209 6.10 18.88 -5.09
N CYS A 210 5.06 18.42 -5.79
CA CYS A 210 3.72 18.28 -5.23
C CYS A 210 3.07 16.93 -5.52
N ASN A 211 3.77 16.03 -6.21
CA ASN A 211 3.35 14.69 -6.62
C ASN A 211 2.04 14.64 -7.42
N ILE A 212 1.63 15.76 -8.01
CA ILE A 212 0.46 15.82 -8.88
C ILE A 212 0.86 15.36 -10.29
N HIS A 213 0.04 14.50 -10.88
CA HIS A 213 0.19 14.01 -12.25
C HIS A 213 0.15 15.15 -13.27
N LEU A 214 1.26 15.37 -13.97
CA LEU A 214 1.47 16.49 -14.88
C LEU A 214 0.62 16.43 -16.15
N PRO A 215 0.43 15.27 -16.82
CA PRO A 215 -0.42 15.19 -18.01
C PRO A 215 -1.87 15.64 -17.76
N THR A 216 -2.41 15.32 -16.59
CA THR A 216 -3.81 15.63 -16.25
C THR A 216 -3.96 17.00 -15.58
N SER A 217 -3.02 17.38 -14.70
CA SER A 217 -3.05 18.71 -14.08
C SER A 217 -2.64 19.83 -15.03
N GLY A 218 -1.72 19.55 -15.95
CA GLY A 218 -1.21 20.47 -16.96
C GLY A 218 0.16 21.06 -16.62
N ILE A 219 0.86 21.47 -17.68
CA ILE A 219 2.16 22.15 -17.64
C ILE A 219 1.99 23.57 -18.18
N LEU A 220 2.60 24.55 -17.51
CA LEU A 220 2.57 25.95 -17.90
C LEU A 220 3.90 26.37 -18.49
N LYS A 221 3.86 27.15 -19.58
CA LYS A 221 5.02 27.89 -20.08
C LYS A 221 4.96 29.30 -19.55
N GLU A 222 5.88 29.65 -18.66
CA GLU A 222 6.06 31.00 -18.15
C GLU A 222 7.10 31.71 -19.01
N VAL A 223 6.72 32.86 -19.59
CA VAL A 223 7.58 33.65 -20.48
C VAL A 223 7.91 34.95 -19.78
N ASN A 224 9.20 35.18 -19.55
CA ASN A 224 9.70 36.48 -19.12
C ASN A 224 9.82 37.39 -20.33
N VAL A 225 9.30 38.60 -20.21
CA VAL A 225 9.40 39.64 -21.24
C VAL A 225 10.43 40.68 -20.84
N LYS A 226 11.16 41.19 -21.83
CA LYS A 226 12.03 42.35 -21.70
C LYS A 226 11.46 43.51 -22.52
N PHE A 227 11.60 44.71 -21.99
CA PHE A 227 11.20 45.90 -22.71
C PHE A 227 12.32 46.33 -23.67
N ASN A 228 12.01 46.34 -24.97
CA ASN A 228 12.91 46.83 -26.01
C ASN A 228 12.70 48.33 -26.21
N LYS A 229 13.73 49.12 -25.88
CA LYS A 229 13.71 50.59 -25.95
C LYS A 229 13.78 51.13 -27.38
N ASP A 230 14.25 50.34 -28.34
CA ASP A 230 14.47 50.78 -29.72
C ASP A 230 13.17 50.79 -30.54
N ASN A 231 12.21 49.95 -30.16
CA ASN A 231 10.90 49.85 -30.81
C ASN A 231 9.70 50.08 -29.87
N ASP A 232 9.95 50.40 -28.60
CA ASP A 232 8.93 50.68 -27.56
C ASP A 232 7.95 49.53 -27.34
N THR A 233 8.44 48.27 -27.43
CA THR A 233 7.62 47.07 -27.26
C THR A 233 8.20 46.07 -26.26
N PHE A 234 7.36 45.18 -25.73
CA PHE A 234 7.80 44.04 -24.93
C PHE A 234 8.07 42.84 -25.84
N GLU A 235 9.24 42.24 -25.67
CA GLU A 235 9.69 41.07 -26.42
C GLU A 235 9.96 39.91 -25.46
N ASP A 236 9.72 38.69 -25.93
CA ASP A 236 10.03 37.47 -25.17
C ASP A 236 11.55 37.37 -24.93
N ASP A 237 11.95 37.04 -23.70
CA ASP A 237 13.36 36.87 -23.32
C ASP A 237 13.69 35.40 -22.99
N LYS A 238 13.09 34.87 -21.91
CA LYS A 238 13.33 33.50 -21.45
C LYS A 238 12.02 32.82 -21.10
N SER A 239 11.89 31.56 -21.48
CA SER A 239 10.75 30.73 -21.08
C SER A 239 11.15 29.59 -20.18
N THR A 240 10.33 29.30 -19.17
CA THR A 240 10.46 28.16 -18.26
C THR A 240 9.16 27.36 -18.24
N TYR A 241 9.27 26.04 -18.17
CA TYR A 241 8.09 25.17 -18.01
C TYR A 241 7.93 24.78 -16.54
N CYS A 242 6.71 24.95 -16.04
CA CYS A 242 6.38 24.80 -14.63
C CYS A 242 5.15 23.90 -14.43
N CYS A 243 5.09 23.19 -13.31
CA CYS A 243 3.86 22.50 -12.90
C CYS A 243 2.72 23.51 -12.70
N LYS A 244 1.54 23.26 -13.29
CA LYS A 244 0.39 24.18 -13.15
C LYS A 244 -0.05 24.37 -11.70
N SER A 245 -0.01 23.30 -10.91
CA SER A 245 -0.52 23.29 -9.55
C SER A 245 0.37 24.01 -8.55
N CYS A 246 1.69 23.80 -8.60
CA CYS A 246 2.63 24.38 -7.63
C CYS A 246 3.55 25.46 -8.20
N ARG A 247 3.48 25.75 -9.51
CA ARG A 247 4.27 26.77 -10.21
C ARG A 247 5.79 26.62 -10.11
N LYS A 248 6.28 25.44 -9.73
CA LYS A 248 7.71 25.15 -9.69
C LYS A 248 8.20 24.58 -11.02
N PRO A 249 9.45 24.87 -11.42
CA PRO A 249 10.02 24.42 -12.68
C PRO A 249 10.10 22.89 -12.75
N LEU A 250 9.95 22.37 -13.97
CA LEU A 250 10.15 20.95 -14.27
C LEU A 250 11.63 20.62 -14.47
N GLU A 251 12.01 19.37 -14.24
CA GLU A 251 13.38 18.89 -14.45
C GLU A 251 13.63 18.50 -15.91
N ASP A 252 14.90 18.52 -16.34
CA ASP A 252 15.29 18.23 -17.73
C ASP A 252 14.73 16.90 -18.24
N ILE A 253 14.70 15.86 -17.39
CA ILE A 253 14.15 14.54 -17.76
C ILE A 253 12.65 14.61 -18.05
N GLN A 254 11.90 15.45 -17.31
CA GLN A 254 10.48 15.68 -17.53
C GLN A 254 10.28 16.50 -18.81
N LEU A 255 11.11 17.51 -19.03
CA LEU A 255 11.06 18.33 -20.24
C LEU A 255 11.30 17.50 -21.51
N GLN A 256 12.29 16.61 -21.49
CA GLN A 256 12.58 15.68 -22.58
C GLN A 256 11.41 14.72 -22.81
N HIS A 257 10.87 14.13 -21.75
CA HIS A 257 9.76 13.19 -21.85
C HIS A 257 8.51 13.84 -22.46
N PHE A 258 8.21 15.09 -22.09
CA PHE A 258 7.06 15.83 -22.62
C PHE A 258 7.34 16.56 -23.95
N ASN A 259 8.51 16.37 -24.56
CA ASN A 259 8.95 17.07 -25.79
C ASN A 259 8.84 18.60 -25.69
N LEU A 260 9.23 19.15 -24.53
CA LEU A 260 9.22 20.59 -24.26
C LEU A 260 10.56 21.27 -24.54
N ILE A 261 11.60 20.47 -24.77
CA ILE A 261 12.96 20.87 -25.17
C ILE A 261 13.52 19.92 -26.23
#